data_AF-A0A7S0IYE6-F1
#
_entry.id   AF-A0A7S0IYE6-F1
#
_cell.length_a   1.000
_cell.length_b   1.000
_cell.length_c   1.000
_cell.angle_alpha   90.00
_cell.angle_beta   90.00
_cell.angle_gamma   90.00
#
_symmetry.space_group_name_H-M   'P 1'
#
loop_
_entity.id
_entity.type
_entity.pdbx_description
1 polymer ?
#
loop_
_entity_poly.entity_id
_entity_poly.type
_entity_poly.pdbx_seq_one_letter_code
_entity_poly.pdbx_strand_id
1 'polypeptide(L)'
;EMLLARRRALANAEDTAPRFVAAVAYDGTAFAGWQTQPNGKGIQDVLELRLAALIGCVTPIAGAGRTDAGVHARAQVFNFQLDPMPPSSAQRSVLAPLRTCAGSSVGEIAQRLQQCLCGKPENCGLPQDIQVLTVQPAPVGFNSRERCCAKRYVYTVQEGVGD
;
A
#
# COMPACT_ATOMS: atom_id res chain seq x y z
N GLU A 1 17.49 31.36 1.36
CA GLU A 1 16.08 31.77 1.59
C GLU A 1 15.04 30.90 0.88
N MET A 2 14.64 31.14 -0.39
CA MET A 2 13.49 30.42 -1.02
C MET A 2 13.61 28.90 -1.07
N LEU A 3 14.78 28.35 -1.41
CA LEU A 3 14.99 26.90 -1.52
C LEU A 3 14.91 26.20 -0.15
N LEU A 4 15.33 26.90 0.91
CA LEU A 4 15.32 26.40 2.29
C LEU A 4 13.90 26.46 2.88
N ALA A 5 13.15 27.54 2.59
CA ALA A 5 11.74 27.67 2.94
C ALA A 5 10.88 26.59 2.24
N ARG A 6 11.14 26.32 0.95
CA ARG A 6 10.47 25.23 0.21
C ARG A 6 10.80 23.86 0.80
N ARG A 7 12.06 23.60 1.15
CA ARG A 7 12.46 22.35 1.83
C ARG A 7 11.78 22.19 3.19
N ARG A 8 11.67 23.26 3.98
CA ARG A 8 10.93 23.24 5.26
C ARG A 8 9.43 23.03 5.08
N ALA A 9 8.83 23.67 4.09
CA ALA A 9 7.41 23.49 3.77
C ALA A 9 7.12 22.06 3.30
N LEU A 10 7.98 21.48 2.47
CA LEU A 10 7.89 20.08 2.06
C LEU A 10 8.07 19.12 3.24
N ALA A 11 9.07 19.34 4.09
CA ALA A 11 9.29 18.52 5.28
C ALA A 11 8.11 18.60 6.26
N ASN A 12 7.55 19.79 6.50
CA ASN A 12 6.37 19.96 7.34
C ASN A 12 5.10 19.36 6.71
N ALA A 13 4.99 19.38 5.38
CA ALA A 13 3.90 18.70 4.67
C ALA A 13 4.04 17.17 4.75
N GLU A 14 5.27 16.65 4.67
CA GLU A 14 5.58 15.22 4.82
C GLU A 14 5.22 14.70 6.23
N ASP A 15 5.40 15.57 7.24
CA ASP A 15 5.10 15.29 8.64
C ASP A 15 3.61 15.45 8.99
N THR A 16 2.81 16.07 8.11
CA THR A 16 1.37 16.28 8.32
C THR A 16 0.48 15.48 7.34
N ALA A 17 1.08 14.85 6.33
CA ALA A 17 0.38 14.05 5.34
C ALA A 17 -0.32 12.83 5.99
N PRO A 18 -1.62 12.61 5.70
CA PRO A 18 -2.34 11.44 6.19
C PRO A 18 -1.63 10.14 5.80
N ARG A 19 -1.38 9.30 6.80
CA ARG A 19 -0.71 8.01 6.64
C ARG A 19 -1.68 6.89 6.95
N PHE A 20 -1.52 5.78 6.24
CA PHE A 20 -2.33 4.59 6.42
C PHE A 20 -1.42 3.38 6.54
N VAL A 21 -1.89 2.40 7.32
CA VAL A 21 -1.30 1.08 7.43
C VAL A 21 -2.33 0.05 6.98
N ALA A 22 -1.87 -0.94 6.24
CA ALA A 22 -2.70 -1.99 5.71
C ALA A 22 -2.05 -3.36 5.88
N ALA A 23 -2.87 -4.39 6.01
CA ALA A 23 -2.45 -5.78 5.97
C ALA A 23 -2.91 -6.43 4.66
N VAL A 24 -2.05 -7.24 4.04
CA VAL A 24 -2.33 -7.94 2.79
C VAL A 24 -1.98 -9.42 2.92
N ALA A 25 -2.87 -10.27 2.44
CA ALA A 25 -2.60 -11.68 2.18
C ALA A 25 -2.32 -11.85 0.68
N TYR A 26 -1.39 -12.74 0.34
CA TYR A 26 -1.18 -13.12 -1.05
C TYR A 26 -0.63 -14.53 -1.21
N ASP A 27 -1.01 -15.16 -2.33
CA ASP A 27 -0.30 -16.30 -2.89
C ASP A 27 0.86 -15.79 -3.76
N GLY A 28 2.09 -16.06 -3.34
CA GLY A 28 3.30 -15.58 -4.01
C GLY A 28 3.68 -16.34 -5.28
N THR A 29 2.99 -17.43 -5.63
CA THR A 29 3.42 -18.38 -6.68
C THR A 29 3.69 -17.70 -8.03
N ALA A 30 2.85 -16.75 -8.44
CA ALA A 30 2.98 -16.05 -9.73
C ALA A 30 3.84 -14.77 -9.68
N PHE A 31 4.39 -14.42 -8.52
CA PHE A 31 5.03 -13.13 -8.28
C PHE A 31 6.53 -13.24 -8.02
N ALA A 32 7.26 -12.19 -8.39
CA ALA A 32 8.71 -12.08 -8.19
C ALA A 32 9.10 -11.65 -6.76
N GLY A 33 8.24 -11.94 -5.78
CA GLY A 33 8.38 -11.54 -4.38
C GLY A 33 7.72 -10.21 -4.07
N TRP A 34 8.05 -9.65 -2.90
CA TRP A 34 7.46 -8.40 -2.43
C TRP A 34 7.91 -7.18 -3.24
N GLN A 35 9.22 -6.97 -3.33
CA GLN A 35 9.82 -5.72 -3.81
C GLN A 35 9.63 -5.55 -5.31
N THR A 36 9.38 -4.32 -5.77
CA THR A 36 9.50 -3.94 -7.18
C THR A 36 10.80 -4.46 -7.79
N GLN A 37 10.67 -5.08 -8.97
CA GLN A 37 11.79 -5.57 -9.77
C GLN A 37 11.66 -5.03 -11.19
N PRO A 38 12.75 -5.00 -11.99
CA PRO A 38 12.70 -4.53 -13.38
C PRO A 38 11.69 -5.24 -14.28
N ASN A 39 11.26 -6.45 -13.91
CA ASN A 39 10.26 -7.23 -14.63
C ASN A 39 8.80 -6.84 -14.30
N GLY A 40 8.57 -5.95 -13.32
CA GLY A 40 7.24 -5.43 -12.93
C GLY A 40 6.30 -6.47 -12.31
N LYS A 41 6.83 -7.55 -11.72
CA LYS A 41 6.04 -8.64 -11.13
C LYS A 41 6.08 -8.68 -9.59
N GLY A 42 6.46 -7.59 -8.94
CA GLY A 42 6.44 -7.51 -7.48
C GLY A 42 5.01 -7.33 -6.94
N ILE A 43 4.73 -7.86 -5.75
CA ILE A 43 3.49 -7.56 -5.02
C ILE A 43 3.36 -6.04 -4.78
N GLN A 44 4.48 -5.37 -4.53
CA GLN A 44 4.56 -3.91 -4.38
C GLN A 44 4.04 -3.18 -5.63
N ASP A 45 4.43 -3.61 -6.83
CA ASP A 45 4.02 -2.97 -8.09
C ASP A 45 2.49 -3.00 -8.27
N VAL A 46 1.89 -4.16 -7.96
CA VAL A 46 0.43 -4.35 -8.07
C VAL A 46 -0.32 -3.47 -7.09
N LEU A 47 0.14 -3.42 -5.83
CA LEU A 47 -0.49 -2.61 -4.79
C LEU A 47 -0.34 -1.10 -5.08
N GLU A 48 0.84 -0.66 -5.50
CA GLU A 48 1.09 0.75 -5.87
C GLU A 48 0.25 1.17 -7.08
N LEU A 49 0.15 0.32 -8.10
CA LEU A 49 -0.71 0.59 -9.26
C LEU A 49 -2.19 0.72 -8.86
N ARG A 50 -2.66 -0.17 -7.97
CA ARG A 50 -4.04 -0.12 -7.49
C ARG A 50 -4.31 1.14 -6.65
N LEU A 51 -3.40 1.47 -5.74
CA LEU A 51 -3.47 2.69 -4.95
C LEU A 51 -3.47 3.92 -5.85
N ALA A 52 -2.60 3.95 -6.86
CA ALA A 52 -2.54 5.06 -7.80
C ALA A 52 -3.83 5.22 -8.61
N ALA A 53 -4.46 4.12 -9.02
CA ALA A 53 -5.77 4.16 -9.69
C ALA A 53 -6.89 4.71 -8.77
N LEU A 54 -6.84 4.39 -7.47
CA LEU A 54 -7.83 4.87 -6.49
C LEU A 54 -7.62 6.34 -6.09
N ILE A 55 -6.37 6.73 -5.88
CA ILE A 55 -6.00 8.04 -5.33
C ILE A 55 -5.82 9.08 -6.44
N GLY A 56 -5.40 8.65 -7.63
CA GLY A 56 -5.14 9.52 -8.78
C GLY A 56 -3.72 10.09 -8.84
N CYS A 57 -2.79 9.62 -7.99
CA CYS A 57 -1.37 9.96 -8.05
C CYS A 57 -0.51 8.74 -7.72
N VAL A 58 0.79 8.81 -7.99
CA VAL A 58 1.73 7.75 -7.61
C VAL A 58 1.77 7.67 -6.08
N THR A 59 1.55 6.47 -5.54
CA THR A 59 1.48 6.22 -4.09
C THR A 59 2.45 5.11 -3.71
N PRO A 60 3.71 5.45 -3.40
CA PRO A 60 4.71 4.47 -2.97
C PRO A 60 4.31 3.80 -1.65
N ILE A 61 4.67 2.52 -1.50
CA ILE A 61 4.42 1.78 -0.26
C ILE A 61 5.71 1.28 0.39
N ALA A 62 5.67 1.12 1.71
CA ALA A 62 6.74 0.50 2.49
C ALA A 62 6.23 -0.71 3.27
N GLY A 63 6.72 -1.90 2.91
CA GLY A 63 6.40 -3.16 3.58
C GLY A 63 7.19 -3.37 4.88
N ALA A 64 6.61 -4.12 5.83
CA ALA A 64 7.25 -4.50 7.09
C ALA A 64 8.47 -5.43 6.86
N GLY A 65 8.44 -6.22 5.79
CA GLY A 65 9.54 -7.07 5.36
C GLY A 65 9.48 -7.34 3.87
N ARG A 66 10.53 -7.96 3.33
CA ARG A 66 10.53 -8.50 1.97
C ARG A 66 10.22 -10.00 2.03
N THR A 67 9.60 -10.49 0.98
CA THR A 67 9.46 -11.92 0.66
C THR A 67 10.11 -12.15 -0.70
N ASP A 68 10.71 -13.32 -0.86
CA ASP A 68 11.31 -13.75 -2.12
C ASP A 68 10.25 -14.27 -3.10
N ALA A 69 10.64 -14.50 -4.35
CA ALA A 69 9.75 -15.04 -5.37
C ALA A 69 9.12 -16.37 -4.92
N GLY A 70 7.82 -16.53 -5.16
CA GLY A 70 7.06 -17.72 -4.74
C GLY A 70 6.63 -17.75 -3.27
N VAL A 71 7.18 -16.92 -2.39
CA VAL A 71 6.82 -16.92 -0.96
C VAL A 71 5.46 -16.25 -0.75
N HIS A 72 4.56 -16.92 -0.03
CA HIS A 72 3.23 -16.41 0.31
C HIS A 72 3.24 -15.53 1.58
N ALA A 73 2.17 -14.76 1.79
CA ALA A 73 1.94 -14.07 3.06
C ALA A 73 0.49 -14.20 3.51
N ARG A 74 0.29 -14.43 4.81
CA ARG A 74 -1.05 -14.42 5.44
C ARG A 74 -1.50 -13.03 5.86
N ALA A 75 -0.57 -12.15 6.21
CA ALA A 75 -0.84 -10.80 6.70
C ALA A 75 0.44 -9.94 6.67
N GLN A 76 1.03 -9.76 5.48
CA GLN A 76 2.12 -8.80 5.31
C GLN A 76 1.59 -7.39 5.59
N VAL A 77 2.34 -6.58 6.33
CA VAL A 77 1.93 -5.21 6.66
C VAL A 77 2.68 -4.23 5.77
N PHE A 78 1.99 -3.21 5.25
CA PHE A 78 2.60 -2.09 4.55
C PHE A 78 1.97 -0.77 4.96
N ASN A 79 2.70 0.33 4.76
CA ASN A 79 2.18 1.68 4.95
C ASN A 79 2.37 2.51 3.69
N PHE A 80 1.56 3.56 3.58
CA PHE A 80 1.62 4.55 2.51
C PHE A 80 1.09 5.88 3.01
N GLN A 81 1.43 6.96 2.31
CA GLN A 81 0.95 8.30 2.57
C GLN A 81 0.07 8.77 1.42
N LEU A 82 -0.91 9.61 1.76
CA LEU A 82 -1.59 10.42 0.76
C LEU A 82 -0.91 11.78 0.74
N ASP A 83 -0.32 12.11 -0.40
CA ASP A 83 0.18 13.47 -0.58
C ASP A 83 -0.99 14.45 -0.45
N PRO A 84 -0.80 15.60 0.24
CA PRO A 84 -1.76 16.68 0.16
C PRO A 84 -1.91 17.05 -1.31
N MET A 85 -3.15 16.96 -1.81
CA MET A 85 -3.60 17.23 -3.18
C MET A 85 -2.62 18.13 -3.95
N PRO A 86 -2.03 17.69 -5.09
CA PRO A 86 -1.19 18.58 -5.88
C PRO A 86 -2.03 19.77 -6.37
N PRO A 87 -1.46 20.99 -6.41
CA PRO A 87 -2.17 22.18 -6.88
C PRO A 87 -2.60 22.00 -8.35
N SER A 88 -3.88 21.68 -8.52
CA SER A 88 -4.78 21.83 -9.69
C SER A 88 -4.30 21.52 -11.12
N SER A 89 -3.12 20.94 -11.35
CA SER A 89 -2.57 20.78 -12.72
C SER A 89 -2.18 19.35 -13.13
N ALA A 90 -2.30 18.34 -12.28
CA ALA A 90 -1.91 16.97 -12.61
C ALA A 90 -3.12 16.06 -12.90
N GLN A 91 -3.26 15.71 -14.19
CA GLN A 91 -3.91 14.55 -14.81
C GLN A 91 -5.22 13.99 -14.23
N ARG A 92 -6.30 14.14 -15.02
CA ARG A 92 -7.58 13.44 -14.88
C ARG A 92 -7.40 11.92 -15.06
N SER A 93 -7.57 11.16 -13.99
CA SER A 93 -7.85 9.71 -14.06
C SER A 93 -9.33 9.46 -14.39
N VAL A 94 -9.60 8.35 -15.07
CA VAL A 94 -10.88 7.97 -15.71
C VAL A 94 -11.88 7.30 -14.75
N LEU A 95 -11.42 6.81 -13.59
CA LEU A 95 -12.32 6.59 -12.44
C LEU A 95 -12.43 7.91 -11.69
N ALA A 96 -13.62 8.30 -11.23
CA ALA A 96 -13.73 9.35 -10.22
C ALA A 96 -12.79 8.94 -9.08
N PRO A 97 -11.65 9.63 -8.87
CA PRO A 97 -10.71 9.23 -7.84
C PRO A 97 -11.46 9.24 -6.51
N LEU A 98 -10.91 8.62 -5.47
CA LEU A 98 -11.24 9.02 -4.10
C LEU A 98 -10.90 10.52 -3.98
N ARG A 99 -11.80 11.37 -4.49
CA ARG A 99 -11.78 12.80 -4.31
C ARG A 99 -11.97 12.91 -2.83
N THR A 100 -10.87 13.10 -2.11
CA THR A 100 -10.90 13.80 -0.85
C THR A 100 -11.69 15.07 -1.15
N CYS A 101 -12.99 15.10 -0.86
CA CYS A 101 -13.68 16.36 -0.85
C CYS A 101 -12.91 17.20 0.17
N ALA A 102 -12.60 18.45 -0.17
CA ALA A 102 -11.96 19.35 0.78
C ALA A 102 -12.77 19.29 2.09
N GLY A 103 -12.17 18.76 3.17
CA GLY A 103 -12.85 18.52 4.45
C GLY A 103 -13.09 17.05 4.85
N SER A 104 -12.76 16.04 4.04
CA SER A 104 -12.81 14.64 4.52
C SER A 104 -11.83 14.42 5.68
N SER A 105 -12.32 13.87 6.78
CA SER A 105 -11.48 13.41 7.89
C SER A 105 -10.63 12.20 7.48
N VAL A 106 -9.51 11.99 8.16
CA VAL A 106 -8.65 10.81 7.95
C VAL A 106 -9.44 9.50 8.16
N GLY A 107 -10.42 9.50 9.07
CA GLY A 107 -11.30 8.36 9.31
C GLY A 107 -12.20 8.04 8.12
N GLU A 108 -12.82 9.03 7.50
CA GLU A 108 -13.65 8.84 6.30
C GLU A 108 -12.83 8.33 5.12
N ILE A 109 -11.61 8.84 4.96
CA ILE A 109 -10.67 8.37 3.94
C ILE A 109 -10.31 6.90 4.19
N ALA A 110 -9.97 6.54 5.43
CA ALA A 110 -9.68 5.15 5.80
C ALA A 110 -10.86 4.22 5.50
N GLN A 111 -12.08 4.63 5.84
CA GLN A 111 -13.29 3.84 5.58
C GLN A 111 -13.50 3.59 4.09
N ARG A 112 -13.29 4.62 3.25
CA ARG A 112 -13.39 4.48 1.79
C ARG A 112 -12.28 3.58 1.23
N LEU A 113 -11.04 3.75 1.68
CA LEU A 113 -9.93 2.88 1.29
C LEU A 113 -10.20 1.42 1.67
N GLN A 114 -10.67 1.17 2.90
CA GLN A 114 -11.10 -0.15 3.36
C GLN A 114 -12.19 -0.72 2.45
N GLN A 115 -13.21 0.06 2.08
CA GLN A 115 -14.28 -0.41 1.20
C GLN A 115 -13.78 -0.75 -0.22
N CYS A 116 -12.86 0.05 -0.76
CA CYS A 116 -12.33 -0.13 -2.12
C CYS A 116 -11.27 -1.25 -2.21
N LEU A 117 -10.45 -1.45 -1.18
CA LEU A 117 -9.32 -2.37 -1.19
C LEU A 117 -9.67 -3.74 -0.57
N CYS A 118 -10.49 -3.75 0.49
CA CYS A 118 -10.89 -4.99 1.17
C CYS A 118 -12.23 -5.54 0.66
N GLY A 119 -12.78 -4.93 -0.39
CA GLY A 119 -13.94 -5.44 -1.09
C GLY A 119 -13.71 -6.83 -1.67
N LYS A 120 -14.78 -7.47 -2.14
CA LYS A 120 -14.68 -8.78 -2.78
C LYS A 120 -13.73 -8.75 -4.00
N PRO A 121 -13.07 -9.87 -4.34
CA PRO A 121 -12.09 -9.93 -5.43
C PRO A 121 -12.57 -9.33 -6.76
N GLU A 122 -13.86 -9.49 -7.08
CA GLU A 122 -14.48 -8.97 -8.30
C GLU A 122 -14.52 -7.44 -8.40
N ASN A 123 -14.42 -6.73 -7.26
CA ASN A 123 -14.64 -5.27 -7.20
C ASN A 123 -13.44 -4.50 -6.63
N CYS A 124 -12.52 -5.19 -5.94
CA CYS A 124 -11.38 -4.51 -5.31
C CYS A 124 -10.28 -4.14 -6.30
N GLY A 125 -10.31 -4.64 -7.53
CA GLY A 125 -9.36 -4.29 -8.61
C GLY A 125 -7.95 -4.85 -8.40
N LEU A 126 -7.80 -5.87 -7.56
CA LEU A 126 -6.57 -6.63 -7.36
C LEU A 126 -6.69 -8.02 -8.02
N PRO A 127 -5.57 -8.66 -8.41
CA PRO A 127 -5.58 -10.06 -8.80
C PRO A 127 -6.18 -10.94 -7.70
N GLN A 128 -6.81 -12.06 -8.08
CA GLN A 128 -7.43 -13.01 -7.13
C GLN A 128 -6.46 -13.51 -6.04
N ASP A 129 -5.17 -13.54 -6.37
CA ASP A 129 -4.09 -14.03 -5.51
C ASP A 129 -3.63 -12.99 -4.48
N ILE A 130 -4.21 -11.77 -4.47
CA ILE A 130 -3.86 -10.69 -3.55
C ILE A 130 -5.14 -10.13 -2.91
N GLN A 131 -5.18 -10.12 -1.58
CA GLN A 131 -6.29 -9.57 -0.82
C GLN A 131 -5.79 -8.62 0.27
N VAL A 132 -6.22 -7.35 0.20
CA VAL A 132 -6.05 -6.43 1.34
C VAL A 132 -7.08 -6.79 2.40
N LEU A 133 -6.59 -7.05 3.61
CA LEU A 133 -7.40 -7.48 4.75
C LEU A 133 -7.92 -6.29 5.54
N THR A 134 -7.05 -5.31 5.79
CA THR A 134 -7.36 -4.12 6.58
C THR A 134 -6.66 -2.89 6.03
N VAL A 135 -7.24 -1.73 6.28
CA VAL A 135 -6.68 -0.40 6.08
C VAL A 135 -7.10 0.47 7.27
N GLN A 136 -6.14 1.14 7.91
CA GLN A 136 -6.39 1.97 9.09
C GLN A 136 -5.52 3.23 9.03
N PRO A 137 -5.95 4.34 9.65
CA PRO A 137 -5.08 5.49 9.88
C PRO A 137 -3.83 5.07 10.66
N ALA A 138 -2.69 5.64 10.29
CA ALA A 138 -1.43 5.45 10.99
C ALA A 138 -0.95 6.78 11.59
N PRO A 139 -0.26 6.76 12.74
CA PRO A 139 0.38 7.95 13.30
C PRO A 139 1.38 8.58 12.33
N VAL A 140 1.64 9.88 12.54
CA VAL A 140 2.73 10.60 11.88
C VAL A 140 4.06 9.86 12.11
N GLY A 141 4.89 9.78 11.07
CA GLY A 141 6.17 9.07 11.10
C GLY A 141 6.08 7.55 11.26
N PHE A 142 4.90 6.93 11.16
CA PHE A 142 4.79 5.47 11.21
C PHE A 142 5.49 4.82 10.01
N ASN A 143 6.37 3.85 10.29
CA ASN A 143 7.01 3.02 9.27
C ASN A 143 6.82 1.53 9.65
N SER A 144 6.20 0.76 8.76
CA SER A 144 5.87 -0.65 8.98
C SER A 144 7.10 -1.52 9.26
N ARG A 145 8.28 -1.18 8.74
CA ARG A 145 9.52 -1.92 8.95
C ARG A 145 10.14 -1.59 10.30
N GLU A 146 10.22 -0.30 10.63
CA GLU A 146 10.88 0.19 11.84
C GLU A 146 10.04 -0.02 13.10
N ARG A 147 8.71 0.03 12.97
CA ARG A 147 7.77 -0.23 14.08
C ARG A 147 7.42 -1.71 14.24
N CYS A 148 7.95 -2.58 13.40
CA CYS A 148 7.74 -4.02 13.51
C CYS A 148 8.52 -4.58 14.71
N CYS A 149 7.82 -5.16 15.69
CA CYS A 149 8.45 -5.79 16.85
C CYS A 149 8.87 -7.25 16.61
N ALA A 150 8.16 -7.97 15.73
CA ALA A 150 8.45 -9.37 15.40
C ALA A 150 7.84 -9.75 14.05
N LYS A 151 8.39 -10.81 13.43
CA LYS A 151 7.88 -11.44 12.22
C LYS A 151 7.75 -12.94 12.46
N ARG A 152 6.70 -13.55 11.92
CA ARG A 152 6.46 -15.00 12.03
C ARG A 152 6.43 -15.62 10.64
N TYR A 153 7.21 -16.67 10.47
CA TYR A 153 7.28 -17.47 9.26
C TYR A 153 6.83 -18.90 9.57
N VAL A 154 6.13 -19.52 8.64
CA VAL A 154 5.67 -20.91 8.74
C VAL A 154 6.07 -21.61 7.45
N TYR A 155 6.74 -22.74 7.58
CA TYR A 155 7.09 -23.61 6.48
C TYR A 155 6.21 -24.85 6.54
N THR A 156 5.62 -25.22 5.42
CA THR A 156 4.87 -26.47 5.26
C THR A 156 5.72 -27.42 4.44
N VAL A 157 6.06 -28.56 5.03
CA VAL A 157 6.80 -29.64 4.36
C VAL A 157 5.85 -30.81 4.25
N GLN A 158 5.53 -31.22 3.02
CA GLN A 158 4.74 -32.41 2.76
C GLN A 158 5.72 -33.56 2.52
N GLU A 159 5.78 -34.53 3.44
CA GLU A 159 6.49 -35.78 3.21
C GLU A 159 5.68 -36.59 2.21
N GLY A 160 6.23 -36.79 1.00
CA GLY A 160 5.61 -37.67 0.01
C GLY A 160 5.59 -39.09 0.55
N VAL A 161 4.48 -39.80 0.35
CA VAL A 161 4.56 -41.27 0.29
C VAL A 161 5.31 -41.55 -1.01
N GLY A 162 6.54 -42.06 -0.90
CA GLY A 162 7.31 -42.43 -2.08
C GLY A 162 6.52 -43.42 -2.95
N ASP A 163 6.50 -43.16 -4.26
CA ASP A 163 6.12 -44.17 -5.25
C ASP A 163 7.09 -45.37 -5.19
#